data_AF-A0A383EZE7-F1
#
_entry.id   AF-A0A383EZE7-F1
#
_cell.length_a   1.000
_cell.length_b   1.000
_cell.length_c   1.000
_cell.angle_alpha   90.00
_cell.angle_beta   90.00
_cell.angle_gamma   90.00
#
_symmetry.space_group_name_H-M   'P 1'
#
loop_
_entity.id
_entity.type
_entity.pdbx_description
1 polymer ?
#
loop_
_entity_poly.entity_id
_entity_poly.type
_entity_poly.pdbx_seq_one_letter_code
_entity_poly.pdbx_strand_id
1 'polypeptide(L)' 'ELLLCNLDTERSVPISRLKDVCIKQGYMCKEFSSVGDAMEYATGSETLVTGSFYTVSAAREFLKLEGHDEL' A
#
# COMPACT_ATOMS: atom_id res chain seq x y z
N GLU A 1 -9.11 8.63 -2.95
CA GLU A 1 -8.73 7.58 -3.93
C GLU A 1 -8.04 6.45 -3.16
N LEU A 2 -8.16 5.20 -3.60
CA LEU A 2 -7.45 4.06 -3.01
C LEU A 2 -6.26 3.66 -3.88
N LEU A 3 -5.06 3.63 -3.30
CA LEU A 3 -3.84 3.18 -3.98
C LEU A 3 -3.63 1.70 -3.67
N LEU A 4 -3.92 0.84 -4.65
CA LEU A 4 -3.79 -0.60 -4.53
C LEU A 4 -2.37 -1.00 -4.89
N CYS A 5 -1.75 -1.86 -4.08
CA CYS A 5 -0.35 -2.24 -4.23
C CYS A 5 -0.23 -3.76 -4.25
N ASN A 6 0.61 -4.29 -5.14
CA ASN A 6 1.10 -5.65 -5.00
C ASN A 6 2.03 -5.75 -3.79
N LEU A 7 1.98 -6.88 -3.09
CA LEU A 7 2.89 -7.22 -2.02
C LEU A 7 3.67 -8.47 -2.40
N ASP A 8 4.98 -8.46 -2.16
CA ASP A 8 5.86 -9.60 -2.42
C ASP A 8 5.70 -10.67 -1.32
N THR A 9 4.51 -11.25 -1.26
CA THR A 9 4.19 -12.36 -0.37
C THR A 9 3.10 -13.22 -0.99
N GLU A 10 3.25 -14.53 -0.92
CA GLU A 10 2.28 -15.51 -1.43
C GLU A 10 0.90 -15.39 -0.77
N ARG A 11 0.83 -14.78 0.42
CA ARG A 11 -0.42 -14.54 1.15
C ARG A 11 -1.16 -13.28 0.69
N SER A 12 -0.60 -12.52 -0.25
CA SER A 12 -1.21 -11.29 -0.72
C SER A 12 -2.43 -11.57 -1.59
N VAL A 13 -3.44 -10.70 -1.48
CA VAL A 13 -4.57 -10.73 -2.40
C VAL A 13 -4.12 -10.12 -3.73
N PRO A 14 -4.39 -10.76 -4.87
CA PRO A 14 -4.08 -10.19 -6.17
C PRO A 14 -4.72 -8.81 -6.35
N ILE A 15 -3.94 -7.85 -6.84
CA ILE A 15 -4.39 -6.47 -7.02
C ILE A 15 -5.64 -6.34 -7.91
N SER A 16 -5.76 -7.20 -8.92
CA SER A 16 -6.94 -7.27 -9.79
C SER A 16 -8.22 -7.56 -9.00
N ARG A 17 -8.15 -8.47 -8.01
CA ARG A 17 -9.28 -8.78 -7.13
C ARG A 17 -9.63 -7.62 -6.21
N LEU A 18 -8.63 -6.88 -5.72
CA LEU A 18 -8.86 -5.66 -4.93
C LEU A 18 -9.53 -4.57 -5.77
N LYS A 19 -9.09 -4.39 -7.01
CA LYS A 19 -9.69 -3.46 -7.97
C LYS A 19 -11.15 -3.79 -8.24
N ASP A 20 -11.46 -5.06 -8.51
CA ASP A 20 -12.84 -5.50 -8.73
C ASP A 20 -13.74 -5.17 -7.53
N VAL A 21 -13.24 -5.34 -6.30
CA VAL A 21 -13.96 -4.96 -5.09
C VAL A 21 -14.14 -3.45 -5.00
N CYS A 22 -13.10 -2.66 -5.28
CA CYS A 22 -13.20 -1.19 -5.26
C CYS A 22 -14.23 -0.67 -6.25
N ILE A 23 -14.19 -1.15 -7.50
CA ILE A 23 -15.15 -0.77 -8.55
C ILE A 23 -16.57 -1.14 -8.14
N LYS A 24 -16.79 -2.35 -7.62
CA LYS A 24 -18.12 -2.80 -7.14
C LYS A 24 -18.68 -1.93 -6.02
N GLN A 25 -17.82 -1.34 -5.19
CA GLN A 25 -18.20 -0.44 -4.10
C GLN A 25 -18.25 1.04 -4.51
N GLY A 26 -17.97 1.36 -5.78
CA GLY A 26 -17.97 2.73 -6.28
C GLY A 26 -16.75 3.56 -5.83
N TYR A 27 -15.68 2.91 -5.36
CA TYR A 27 -14.45 3.60 -4.99
C TYR A 27 -13.55 3.83 -6.21
N MET A 28 -13.00 5.04 -6.33
CA MET A 28 -11.89 5.29 -7.25
C MET A 28 -10.62 4.65 -6.71
N CYS A 29 -9.97 3.82 -7.53
CA CYS A 29 -8.73 3.17 -7.19
C CYS A 29 -7.71 3.23 -8.34
N LYS A 30 -6.44 3.20 -7.97
CA LYS A 30 -5.30 3.15 -8.89
C LYS A 30 -4.35 2.04 -8.48
N GLU A 31 -3.83 1.31 -9.46
CA GLU A 31 -2.96 0.16 -9.24
C GLU A 31 -1.49 0.56 -9.32
N PHE A 32 -0.68 -0.03 -8.44
CA PHE A 32 0.76 0.14 -8.38
C PHE A 32 1.48 -1.20 -8.22
N SER A 33 2.66 -1.30 -8.83
CA SER A 33 3.54 -2.47 -8.75
C SER A 33 4.09 -2.71 -7.34
N SER A 34 4.24 -1.67 -6.54
CA SER A 34 4.73 -1.76 -5.17
C SER A 34 4.14 -0.65 -4.28
N VAL A 35 4.30 -0.82 -2.97
CA VAL A 35 3.98 0.25 -2.00
C VAL A 35 4.87 1.47 -2.22
N GLY A 36 6.13 1.28 -2.59
CA GLY A 36 7.06 2.39 -2.88
C GLY A 36 6.60 3.26 -4.04
N ASP A 37 6.14 2.66 -5.14
CA ASP A 37 5.62 3.40 -6.30
C ASP A 37 4.36 4.22 -5.96
N ALA A 38 3.49 3.65 -5.12
CA ALA A 38 2.30 4.34 -4.63
C ALA A 38 2.65 5.51 -3.69
N MET A 39 3.65 5.31 -2.81
CA MET A 39 4.14 6.35 -1.90
C MET A 39 4.81 7.50 -2.66
N GLU A 40 5.63 7.21 -3.67
CA GLU A 40 6.24 8.21 -4.55
C GLU A 40 5.16 9.05 -5.24
N TYR A 41 4.13 8.40 -5.80
CA TYR A 41 2.98 9.08 -6.41
C TYR A 41 2.21 9.96 -5.41
N ALA A 42 2.08 9.51 -4.17
CA ALA A 42 1.36 10.21 -3.11
C ALA A 42 2.19 11.30 -2.41
N THR A 43 3.43 11.54 -2.84
CA THR A 43 4.33 12.52 -2.22
C THR A 43 3.67 13.90 -2.12
N GLY A 44 3.73 14.49 -0.92
CA GLY A 44 3.12 15.78 -0.61
C GLY A 44 1.63 15.72 -0.25
N SER A 45 1.01 14.53 -0.27
CA SER A 45 -0.36 14.30 0.20
C SER A 45 -0.38 13.58 1.55
N GLU A 46 -1.26 14.00 2.46
CA GLU A 46 -1.52 13.25 3.69
C GLU A 46 -2.19 11.91 3.34
N THR A 47 -1.50 10.80 3.62
CA THR A 47 -1.86 9.47 3.11
C THR A 47 -1.88 8.45 4.24
N LEU A 48 -2.99 7.71 4.38
CA LEU A 48 -3.12 6.59 5.30
C LEU A 48 -2.63 5.29 4.63
N VAL A 49 -1.58 4.69 5.19
CA VAL A 49 -1.07 3.37 4.75
C VAL A 49 -1.69 2.28 5.63
N THR A 50 -2.39 1.31 5.03
CA THR A 50 -3.08 0.23 5.77
C THR A 50 -3.24 -1.04 4.92
N GLY A 51 -3.89 -2.07 5.49
CA GLY A 51 -4.28 -3.32 4.84
C GLY A 51 -3.50 -4.54 5.32
N SER A 52 -2.21 -4.41 5.60
CA SER A 52 -1.40 -5.50 6.15
C SER A 52 -0.13 -5.03 6.85
N PHE A 53 0.47 -5.89 7.67
CA PHE A 53 1.80 -5.67 8.23
C PHE A 53 2.85 -5.42 7.14
N TYR A 54 2.84 -6.20 6.05
CA TYR A 54 3.79 -6.06 4.95
C TYR A 54 3.66 -4.71 4.23
N THR A 55 2.43 -4.21 4.08
CA THR A 55 2.17 -2.87 3.50
C THR A 55 2.81 -1.78 4.34
N VAL A 56 2.59 -1.83 5.66
CA VAL A 56 3.16 -0.86 6.60
C VAL A 56 4.68 -0.99 6.64
N SER A 57 5.21 -2.22 6.67
CA SER A 57 6.66 -2.47 6.66
C SER A 57 7.33 -1.88 5.42
N ALA A 58 6.79 -2.10 4.22
CA ALA A 58 7.34 -1.54 2.98
C ALA A 58 7.28 -0.01 2.96
N ALA A 59 6.19 0.60 3.47
CA ALA A 59 6.10 2.05 3.60
C ALA A 59 7.12 2.61 4.61
N ARG A 60 7.35 1.91 5.73
CA ARG A 60 8.38 2.30 6.70
C ARG A 60 9.78 2.25 6.10
N GLU A 61 10.07 1.22 5.30
CA GLU A 61 11.34 1.08 4.58
C GLU A 61 11.52 2.23 3.56
N PHE A 62 10.49 2.55 2.78
CA PHE A 62 10.50 3.70 1.86
C PHE A 62 10.79 5.03 2.58
N LEU A 63 10.15 5.25 3.73
CA LEU A 63 10.34 6.43 4.56
C LEU A 63 11.66 6.43 5.35
N LYS A 64 12.44 5.35 5.29
CA LYS A 64 13.69 5.16 6.05
C LYS A 64 13.51 5.40 7.55
N LEU A 65 12.37 4.96 8.08
CA LEU A 65 12.08 5.12 9.50
C LEU A 65 12.88 4.11 10.30
N GLU A 66 13.68 4.61 11.24
CA GLU A 66 14.38 3.75 12.18
C GLU A 66 13.38 2.99 13.08
N GLY A 67 13.74 1.76 13.41
CA GLY A 67 13.05 1.03 14.46
C GLY A 67 13.36 1.68 15.80
N HIS A 68 12.35 1.84 16.64
CA HIS A 68 12.60 2.11 18.05
C HIS A 68 12.70 0.76 18.75
N ASP A 69 13.91 0.39 19.20
CA ASP A 69 14.10 -0.76 20.08
C ASP A 69 13.61 -0.37 21.47
N GLU A 70 12.39 -0.77 21.81
CA GLU A 70 11.88 -0.73 23.19
C GLU A 70 12.13 -2.04 23.95
N LEU A 71 12.94 -2.96 23.40
CA LEU A 71 13.25 -4.29 23.97
C LEU A 71 14.70 -4.40 24.44
#